data_AF-U3TM53-F1
#
_entry.id   AF-U3TM53-F1
#
_cell.length_a   1.000
_cell.length_b   1.000
_cell.length_c   1.000
_cell.angle_alpha   90.00
_cell.angle_beta   90.00
_cell.angle_gamma   90.00
#
_symmetry.space_group_name_H-M   'P 1'
#
loop_
_entity.id
_entity.type
_entity.pdbx_description
1 polymer ?
#
loop_
_entity_poly.entity_id
_entity_poly.type
_entity_poly.pdbx_seq_one_letter_code
_entity_poly.pdbx_strand_id
1 'polypeptide(L)'
;MHGLERMKHYGGAQPGHRTLVDALQPALEALAAGESLAAAAAAAQQGADATAQMQSAKAGRSAYLNQQSLDGVKDPGAYAIEKVFAVLAG
;
A
#
# COMPACT_ATOMS: atom_id res chain seq x y z
N MET A 1 0.31 -12.39 9.86
CA MET A 1 1.09 -11.88 8.71
C MET A 1 1.25 -12.85 7.54
N HIS A 2 1.00 -14.16 7.69
CA HIS A 2 1.21 -15.16 6.62
C HIS A 2 0.61 -14.81 5.24
N GLY A 3 -0.60 -14.24 5.19
CA GLY A 3 -1.23 -13.88 3.91
C GLY A 3 -0.39 -12.86 3.12
N LEU A 4 0.05 -11.79 3.79
CA LEU A 4 0.90 -10.76 3.19
C LEU A 4 2.25 -11.35 2.73
N GLU A 5 2.87 -12.21 3.55
CA GLU A 5 4.14 -12.85 3.17
C GLU A 5 4.00 -13.68 1.90
N ARG A 6 2.88 -14.41 1.74
CA ARG A 6 2.59 -15.19 0.52
C ARG A 6 2.32 -14.28 -0.67
N MET A 7 1.63 -13.16 -0.48
CA MET A 7 1.45 -12.14 -1.53
C MET A 7 2.79 -11.56 -2.00
N LYS A 8 3.70 -11.22 -1.08
CA LYS A 8 5.04 -10.72 -1.39
C LYS A 8 5.88 -11.79 -2.08
N HIS A 9 5.82 -13.05 -1.62
CA HIS A 9 6.55 -14.17 -2.19
C HIS A 9 6.16 -14.45 -3.64
N TYR A 10 4.86 -14.56 -3.94
CA TYR A 10 4.38 -14.88 -5.29
C TYR A 10 4.31 -13.67 -6.22
N GLY A 11 3.99 -12.48 -5.68
CA GLY A 11 3.88 -11.26 -6.46
C GLY A 11 5.20 -10.51 -6.64
N GLY A 12 6.22 -10.82 -5.84
CA GLY A 12 7.54 -10.14 -5.88
C GLY A 12 7.55 -8.70 -5.37
N ALA A 13 6.41 -8.17 -4.92
CA ALA A 13 6.30 -6.81 -4.41
C ALA A 13 6.90 -6.66 -3.00
N GLN A 14 7.56 -5.53 -2.76
CA GLN A 14 8.13 -5.14 -1.47
C GLN A 14 7.68 -3.71 -1.14
N PRO A 15 7.80 -3.27 0.13
CA PRO A 15 7.68 -1.85 0.46
C PRO A 15 8.59 -0.99 -0.44
N GLY A 16 8.07 0.13 -0.91
CA GLY A 16 8.69 1.03 -1.88
C GLY A 16 8.58 0.59 -3.34
N HIS A 17 7.80 -0.45 -3.67
CA HIS A 17 7.61 -0.90 -5.06
C HIS A 17 6.45 -0.21 -5.78
N ARG A 18 5.71 0.66 -5.08
CA ARG A 18 4.51 1.36 -5.58
C ARG A 18 3.40 0.36 -5.92
N THR A 19 2.93 -0.36 -4.89
CA THR A 19 1.90 -1.39 -4.97
C THR A 19 0.99 -1.36 -3.74
N LEU A 20 -0.06 -2.20 -3.72
CA LEU A 20 -0.89 -2.41 -2.52
C LEU A 20 -0.10 -2.75 -1.24
N VAL A 21 1.10 -3.34 -1.35
CA VAL A 21 1.93 -3.70 -0.18
C VAL A 21 2.32 -2.46 0.62
N ASP A 22 2.49 -1.32 -0.05
CA ASP A 22 2.87 -0.05 0.57
C ASP A 22 1.82 0.45 1.57
N ALA A 23 0.54 0.10 1.37
CA ALA A 23 -0.54 0.43 2.29
C ALA A 23 -0.92 -0.75 3.21
N LEU A 24 -0.92 -1.98 2.69
CA LEU A 24 -1.37 -3.15 3.43
C LEU A 24 -0.41 -3.55 4.54
N GLN A 25 0.89 -3.52 4.28
CA GLN A 25 1.89 -3.91 5.28
C GLN A 25 1.84 -3.03 6.54
N PRO A 26 1.92 -1.69 6.46
CA PRO A 26 1.89 -0.85 7.66
C PRO A 26 0.57 -0.94 8.42
N ALA A 27 -0.57 -1.11 7.72
CA ALA A 27 -1.86 -1.32 8.37
C ALA A 27 -1.93 -2.62 9.18
N LEU A 28 -1.38 -3.72 8.63
CA LEU A 28 -1.32 -5.00 9.34
C LEU A 28 -0.30 -4.99 10.49
N GLU A 29 0.79 -4.24 10.35
CA GLU A 29 1.78 -4.04 11.42
C GLU A 29 1.16 -3.29 12.61
N ALA A 30 0.38 -2.24 12.37
CA ALA A 30 -0.37 -1.54 13.42
C ALA A 30 -1.34 -2.48 14.15
N LEU A 31 -2.11 -3.29 13.42
CA LEU A 31 -3.00 -4.28 14.04
C LEU A 31 -2.23 -5.34 14.84
N ALA A 32 -1.09 -5.81 14.32
CA ALA A 32 -0.26 -6.80 15.00
C ALA A 32 0.38 -6.23 16.29
N ALA A 33 0.62 -4.92 16.34
CA ALA A 33 1.07 -4.20 17.54
C ALA A 33 -0.06 -3.97 18.56
N GLY A 34 -1.31 -4.35 18.26
CA GLY A 34 -2.46 -4.16 19.14
C GLY A 34 -3.08 -2.76 19.06
N GLU A 35 -2.77 -2.00 18.01
CA GLU A 35 -3.35 -0.68 17.79
C GLU A 35 -4.80 -0.76 17.28
N SER A 36 -5.49 0.38 17.28
CA SER A 36 -6.90 0.46 16.85
C SER A 36 -7.06 0.35 15.33
N LEU A 37 -8.29 0.03 14.89
CA LEU A 37 -8.63 0.08 13.46
C LEU A 37 -8.41 1.47 12.85
N ALA A 38 -8.62 2.54 13.62
CA ALA A 38 -8.34 3.90 13.19
C ALA A 38 -6.84 4.14 12.94
N ALA A 39 -5.97 3.60 13.80
CA ALA A 39 -4.52 3.67 13.60
C ALA A 39 -4.08 2.86 12.38
N ALA A 40 -4.64 1.66 12.20
CA ALA A 40 -4.40 0.85 11.00
C ALA A 40 -4.86 1.55 9.71
N ALA A 41 -6.01 2.25 9.74
CA ALA A 41 -6.48 3.05 8.62
C ALA A 41 -5.58 4.26 8.33
N ALA A 42 -5.10 4.95 9.35
CA ALA A 42 -4.12 6.02 9.18
C ALA A 42 -2.81 5.49 8.56
N ALA A 43 -2.33 4.32 9.01
CA ALA A 43 -1.14 3.67 8.46
C ALA A 43 -1.34 3.25 6.98
N ALA A 44 -2.51 2.70 6.63
CA ALA A 44 -2.87 2.39 5.24
C ALA A 44 -2.88 3.65 4.37
N GLN A 45 -3.48 4.73 4.87
CA GLN A 45 -3.55 6.02 4.18
C GLN A 45 -2.16 6.60 3.94
N GLN A 46 -1.30 6.64 4.96
CA GLN A 46 0.08 7.12 4.83
C GLN A 46 0.86 6.31 3.81
N GLY A 47 0.70 4.97 3.82
CA GLY A 47 1.30 4.09 2.83
C GLY A 47 0.84 4.40 1.40
N ALA A 48 -0.47 4.60 1.20
CA ALA A 48 -1.03 4.99 -0.09
C ALA A 48 -0.58 6.40 -0.53
N ASP A 49 -0.57 7.37 0.37
CA ASP A 49 -0.06 8.74 0.13
C ASP A 49 1.42 8.71 -0.31
N ALA A 50 2.25 7.89 0.34
CA ALA A 50 3.66 7.75 -0.02
C ALA A 50 3.85 7.24 -1.46
N THR A 51 2.94 6.39 -1.96
CA THR A 51 3.03 5.92 -3.35
C THR A 51 2.91 7.05 -4.36
N ALA A 52 2.17 8.12 -4.06
CA ALA A 52 2.01 9.26 -4.97
C ALA A 52 3.32 10.05 -5.21
N GLN A 53 4.27 9.94 -4.29
CA GLN A 53 5.60 10.55 -4.40
C GLN A 53 6.62 9.64 -5.10
N MET A 54 6.23 8.39 -5.42
CA MET A 54 7.13 7.42 -6.06
C MET A 54 7.13 7.60 -7.57
N GLN A 55 8.29 7.98 -8.11
CA GLN A 55 8.47 8.32 -9.54
C GLN A 55 8.65 7.11 -10.47
N SER A 56 8.74 5.91 -9.89
CA SER A 56 8.79 4.65 -10.64
C SER A 56 8.07 3.56 -9.84
N ALA A 57 7.47 2.61 -10.55
CA ALA A 57 6.98 1.37 -9.95
C ALA A 57 7.94 0.23 -10.29
N LYS A 58 8.21 -0.62 -9.29
CA LYS A 58 9.13 -1.76 -9.43
C LYS A 58 8.41 -3.09 -9.60
N ALA A 59 7.08 -3.08 -9.55
CA ALA A 59 6.23 -4.24 -9.72
C ALA A 59 4.85 -3.84 -10.28
N GLY A 60 4.12 -4.83 -10.82
CA GLY A 60 2.76 -4.64 -11.34
C GLY A 60 2.69 -3.86 -12.66
N ARG A 61 1.47 -3.53 -13.10
CA ARG A 61 1.22 -2.85 -14.39
C ARG A 61 1.67 -1.38 -14.39
N SER A 62 1.75 -0.76 -13.22
CA SER A 62 2.28 0.60 -13.05
C SER A 62 3.75 0.70 -13.47
N ALA A 63 4.51 -0.40 -13.47
CA ALA A 63 5.91 -0.44 -13.91
C ALA A 63 6.09 -0.20 -15.42
N TYR A 64 5.02 -0.24 -16.20
CA TYR A 64 5.04 0.05 -17.65
C TYR A 64 4.85 1.54 -17.95
N LEU A 65 4.50 2.35 -16.96
CA LEU A 65 4.19 3.76 -17.11
C LEU A 65 5.45 4.62 -16.95
N ASN A 66 5.48 5.76 -17.63
CA ASN A 66 6.54 6.74 -17.43
C ASN A 66 6.32 7.52 -16.12
N GLN A 67 7.38 8.17 -15.64
CA GLN A 67 7.37 8.96 -14.41
C GLN A 67 6.29 10.04 -14.38
N GLN A 68 6.04 10.71 -15.51
CA GLN A 68 5.02 11.77 -15.63
C GLN A 68 3.60 11.25 -15.37
N SER A 69 3.33 9.99 -15.72
CA SER A 69 2.02 9.36 -15.47
C SER A 69 1.82 8.93 -14.01
N LEU A 70 2.91 8.89 -13.23
CA LEU A 70 2.92 8.40 -11.85
C LEU A 70 2.93 9.54 -10.82
N ASP A 71 3.49 10.69 -11.19
CA ASP A 71 3.71 11.83 -10.30
C ASP A 71 2.39 12.37 -9.73
N GLY A 72 2.31 12.44 -8.40
CA GLY A 72 1.13 12.92 -7.69
C GLY A 72 -0.08 11.98 -7.69
N VAL A 73 0.00 10.82 -8.34
CA VAL A 73 -1.09 9.84 -8.41
C VAL A 73 -0.79 8.68 -7.47
N LYS A 74 -1.73 8.28 -6.60
CA LYS A 74 -1.55 7.07 -5.76
C LYS A 74 -1.52 5.81 -6.61
N ASP A 75 -0.79 4.79 -6.19
CA ASP A 75 -0.96 3.46 -6.76
C ASP A 75 -2.43 2.99 -6.55
N PRO A 76 -3.13 2.53 -7.60
CA PRO A 76 -4.53 2.10 -7.45
C PRO A 76 -4.72 0.96 -6.45
N GLY A 77 -3.74 0.04 -6.34
CA GLY A 77 -3.77 -1.04 -5.37
C GLY A 77 -3.63 -0.53 -3.94
N ALA A 78 -2.68 0.38 -3.69
CA ALA A 78 -2.50 1.01 -2.39
C ALA A 78 -3.73 1.85 -1.98
N TYR A 79 -4.30 2.61 -2.92
CA TYR A 79 -5.51 3.40 -2.70
C TYR A 79 -6.73 2.54 -2.36
N ALA A 80 -6.88 1.37 -3.00
CA ALA A 80 -7.94 0.43 -2.65
C ALA A 80 -7.82 -0.05 -1.19
N ILE A 81 -6.60 -0.35 -0.73
CA ILE A 81 -6.35 -0.75 0.66
C ILE A 81 -6.66 0.38 1.64
N GLU A 82 -6.22 1.61 1.35
CA GLU A 82 -6.61 2.80 2.13
C GLU A 82 -8.13 2.86 2.31
N LYS A 83 -8.90 2.72 1.21
CA LYS A 83 -10.36 2.79 1.28
C LYS A 83 -11.01 1.65 2.05
N VAL A 84 -10.49 0.43 1.94
CA VAL A 84 -10.96 -0.70 2.74
C VAL A 84 -10.78 -0.42 4.22
N PHE A 85 -9.58 0.00 4.65
CA PHE A 85 -9.34 0.28 6.06
C PHE A 85 -10.09 1.51 6.57
N ALA A 86 -10.27 2.54 5.74
CA ALA A 86 -11.12 3.69 6.09
C ALA A 86 -12.56 3.26 6.41
N VAL A 87 -13.15 2.38 5.60
CA VAL A 87 -14.49 1.83 5.87
C VAL A 87 -14.52 0.97 7.13
N LEU A 88 -13.46 0.18 7.39
CA LEU A 88 -13.39 -0.66 8.58
C LEU A 88 -13.25 0.17 9.88
N ALA A 89 -12.66 1.35 9.81
CA ALA A 89 -12.43 2.20 10.98
C ALA A 89 -13.69 2.97 11.44
N GLY A 90 -14.71 3.10 10.59
CA GLY A 90 -15.96 3.81 10.87
C GLY A 90 -16.00 5.18 10.21
#